data_AF-A0A1Q3E229-F1
#
_entry.id   AF-A0A1Q3E229-F1
#
_cell.length_a   1.000
_cell.length_b   1.000
_cell.length_c   1.000
_cell.angle_alpha   90.00
_cell.angle_beta   90.00
_cell.angle_gamma   90.00
#
_symmetry.space_group_name_H-M   'P 1'
#
loop_
_entity.id
_entity.type
_entity.pdbx_description
1 polymer ?
#
loop_
_entity_poly.entity_id
_entity_poly.type
_entity_poly.pdbx_seq_one_letter_code
_entity_poly.pdbx_strand_id
1 'polypeptide(L)'
;MHNSLILIGIAAGLQSVIAQSTSLYIPGFDPQPISANIVGVDSNGRTTWDLLPGSVTDDSEGGFIGTVTLVEGSDGAHLTYADASLSLTLGYDCTFSSGQAICSGVENDEGITFTETEAISSFAVALGTATAAGASATGTGSSSSQVSGSESGSAAPTQTGSSNSSLNLVAASSVSLLGVVGLVLSFL
;
A
#
# COMPACT_ATOMS: atom_id res chain seq x y z
N MET A 1 -68.11 19.30 2.00
CA MET A 1 -67.46 18.36 2.92
C MET A 1 -66.58 17.45 2.07
N HIS A 2 -65.29 17.78 1.92
CA HIS A 2 -64.35 16.98 1.14
C HIS A 2 -63.17 16.63 2.03
N ASN A 3 -63.20 15.41 2.59
CA ASN A 3 -62.09 14.85 3.35
C ASN A 3 -61.01 14.37 2.37
N SER A 4 -59.95 15.14 2.22
CA SER A 4 -58.76 14.72 1.47
C SER A 4 -57.84 13.94 2.43
N LEU A 5 -57.79 12.62 2.24
CA LEU A 5 -57.00 11.68 3.01
C LEU A 5 -55.62 11.56 2.33
N ILE A 6 -54.61 12.22 2.90
CA ILE A 6 -53.22 12.13 2.45
C ILE A 6 -52.60 10.87 3.07
N LEU A 7 -52.41 9.83 2.26
CA LEU A 7 -51.64 8.64 2.58
C LEU A 7 -50.15 8.95 2.38
N ILE A 8 -49.43 9.20 3.47
CA ILE A 8 -47.96 9.25 3.48
C ILE A 8 -47.45 7.81 3.58
N GLY A 9 -47.07 7.23 2.45
CA GLY A 9 -46.40 5.93 2.40
C GLY A 9 -44.95 6.06 2.89
N ILE A 10 -44.65 5.48 4.04
CA ILE A 10 -43.29 5.38 4.58
C ILE A 10 -42.58 4.26 3.83
N ALA A 11 -41.79 4.62 2.81
CA ALA A 11 -40.83 3.70 2.20
C ALA A 11 -39.61 3.58 3.14
N ALA A 12 -39.62 2.55 4.00
CA ALA A 12 -38.45 2.16 4.78
C ALA A 12 -37.38 1.63 3.81
N GLY A 13 -36.41 2.47 3.47
CA GLY A 13 -35.28 2.10 2.62
C GLY A 13 -34.37 1.10 3.35
N LEU A 14 -34.32 -0.14 2.85
CA LEU A 14 -33.18 -1.02 3.12
C LEU A 14 -31.95 -0.38 2.48
N GLN A 15 -31.11 0.26 3.29
CA GLN A 15 -29.78 0.63 2.85
C GLN A 15 -28.94 -0.65 2.86
N SER A 16 -28.79 -1.26 1.69
CA SER A 16 -27.85 -2.35 1.49
C SER A 16 -26.46 -1.85 1.87
N VAL A 17 -25.88 -2.41 2.93
CA VAL A 17 -24.47 -2.19 3.28
C VAL A 17 -23.66 -2.89 2.21
N ILE A 18 -23.20 -2.14 1.21
CA ILE A 18 -22.26 -2.65 0.21
C ILE A 18 -20.91 -2.76 0.93
N ALA A 19 -20.42 -3.99 1.10
CA ALA A 19 -19.06 -4.21 1.57
C ALA A 19 -18.11 -3.47 0.62
N GLN A 20 -17.37 -2.49 1.14
CA GLN A 20 -16.42 -1.73 0.36
C GLN A 20 -15.11 -2.51 0.30
N SER A 21 -14.47 -2.53 -0.86
CA SER A 21 -13.15 -3.12 -1.06
C SER A 21 -12.26 -2.12 -1.77
N THR A 22 -10.96 -2.18 -1.47
CA THR A 22 -9.91 -1.44 -2.18
C THR A 22 -8.89 -2.42 -2.74
N SER A 23 -8.06 -1.97 -3.67
CA SER A 23 -6.94 -2.77 -4.19
C SER A 23 -5.65 -2.24 -3.58
N LEU A 24 -4.89 -3.10 -2.89
CA LEU A 24 -3.61 -2.74 -2.28
C LEU A 24 -2.50 -3.65 -2.83
N TYR A 25 -1.31 -3.10 -3.01
CA TYR A 25 -0.09 -3.90 -3.14
C TYR A 25 0.53 -4.10 -1.74
N ILE A 26 0.71 -5.36 -1.35
CA ILE A 26 1.24 -5.76 -0.04
C ILE A 26 2.51 -6.59 -0.28
N PRO A 27 3.72 -6.05 -0.01
CA PRO A 27 4.98 -6.72 -0.30
C PRO A 27 5.08 -8.10 0.33
N GLY A 28 5.41 -9.13 -0.45
CA GLY A 28 5.59 -10.50 0.04
C GLY A 28 4.31 -11.23 0.46
N PHE A 29 3.12 -10.67 0.18
CA PHE A 29 1.84 -11.31 0.46
C PHE A 29 1.17 -11.79 -0.82
N ASP A 30 0.71 -13.04 -0.81
CA ASP A 30 -0.20 -13.56 -1.81
C ASP A 30 -1.64 -13.09 -1.56
N PRO A 31 -2.51 -13.04 -2.60
CA PRO A 31 -3.91 -12.72 -2.46
C PRO A 31 -4.62 -13.62 -1.45
N GLN A 32 -5.11 -13.01 -0.37
CA GLN A 32 -5.77 -13.72 0.73
C GLN A 32 -6.77 -12.80 1.43
N PRO A 33 -7.68 -13.34 2.27
CA PRO A 33 -8.60 -12.52 3.04
C PRO A 33 -7.84 -11.60 4.02
N ILE A 34 -7.82 -10.30 3.72
CA ILE A 34 -7.27 -9.24 4.57
C ILE A 34 -8.32 -8.13 4.69
N SER A 35 -8.38 -7.49 5.85
CA SER A 35 -9.10 -6.24 6.03
C SER A 35 -8.12 -5.09 6.25
N ALA A 36 -8.46 -3.90 5.78
CA ALA A 36 -7.63 -2.71 5.96
C ALA A 36 -8.46 -1.54 6.50
N ASN A 37 -7.91 -0.86 7.49
CA ASN A 37 -8.44 0.40 8.00
C ASN A 37 -7.56 1.56 7.53
N ILE A 38 -8.17 2.65 7.07
CA ILE A 38 -7.43 3.87 6.76
C ILE A 38 -7.06 4.55 8.08
N VAL A 39 -5.76 4.66 8.35
CA VAL A 39 -5.22 5.44 9.47
C VAL A 39 -5.15 6.92 9.09
N GLY A 40 -4.71 7.22 7.87
CA GLY A 40 -4.61 8.59 7.38
C GLY A 40 -4.04 8.66 5.97
N VAL A 41 -4.04 9.88 5.41
CA VAL A 41 -3.39 10.19 4.13
C VAL A 41 -2.44 11.35 4.39
N ASP A 42 -1.19 11.22 3.97
CA ASP A 42 -0.18 12.25 4.16
C ASP A 42 -0.27 13.36 3.09
N SER A 43 0.53 14.42 3.23
CA SER A 43 0.56 15.54 2.29
C SER A 43 1.07 15.18 0.89
N ASN A 44 1.72 14.03 0.74
CA ASN A 44 2.21 13.51 -0.53
C ASN A 44 1.18 12.59 -1.21
N GLY A 45 0.02 12.37 -0.60
CA GLY A 45 -1.04 11.50 -1.12
C GLY A 45 -0.81 10.01 -0.81
N ARG A 46 0.13 9.66 0.06
CA ARG A 46 0.32 8.27 0.50
C ARG A 46 -0.71 7.93 1.57
N THR A 47 -1.32 6.77 1.47
CA THR A 47 -2.31 6.29 2.44
C THR A 47 -1.64 5.34 3.41
N THR A 48 -1.84 5.58 4.70
CA THR A 48 -1.45 4.68 5.78
C THR A 48 -2.62 3.78 6.13
N TRP A 49 -2.37 2.48 6.10
CA TRP A 49 -3.32 1.41 6.36
C TRP A 49 -2.88 0.63 7.59
N ASP A 50 -3.84 0.31 8.45
CA ASP A 50 -3.72 -0.70 9.49
C ASP A 50 -4.33 -2.00 8.94
N LEU A 51 -3.49 -3.01 8.72
CA LEU A 51 -3.91 -4.27 8.14
C LEU A 51 -4.30 -5.23 9.25
N LEU A 52 -5.46 -5.85 9.08
CA LEU A 52 -6.03 -6.83 9.98
C LEU A 52 -6.15 -8.17 9.26
N PRO A 53 -5.91 -9.29 9.96
CA PRO A 53 -6.20 -10.60 9.41
C PRO A 53 -7.68 -10.63 9.01
N GLY A 54 -7.98 -11.13 7.82
CA GLY A 54 -9.36 -11.38 7.42
C GLY A 54 -9.98 -12.48 8.28
N SER A 55 -11.30 -12.64 8.19
CA SER A 55 -11.96 -13.82 8.71
C SER A 55 -11.54 -15.02 7.86
N VAL A 56 -10.45 -15.68 8.25
CA VAL A 56 -10.06 -16.97 7.69
C VAL A 56 -11.13 -17.98 8.10
N THR A 57 -11.76 -18.64 7.13
CA THR A 57 -12.76 -19.68 7.40
C THR A 57 -12.12 -20.96 7.93
N ASP A 58 -10.79 -21.07 7.81
CA ASP A 58 -10.02 -22.26 8.13
C ASP A 58 -8.78 -21.86 8.93
N ASP A 59 -8.64 -22.40 10.15
CA ASP A 59 -7.55 -22.12 11.10
C ASP A 59 -6.14 -22.50 10.59
N SER A 60 -6.07 -23.13 9.41
CA SER A 60 -4.85 -23.61 8.75
C SER A 60 -4.29 -22.66 7.68
N GLU A 61 -5.04 -21.65 7.25
CA GLU A 61 -4.54 -20.63 6.31
C GLU A 61 -4.17 -19.37 7.11
N GLY A 62 -2.87 -19.23 7.36
CA GLY A 62 -2.30 -18.33 8.36
C GLY A 62 -2.62 -16.87 8.11
N GLY A 63 -3.45 -16.30 8.98
CA GLY A 63 -3.38 -14.88 9.27
C GLY A 63 -2.03 -14.53 9.94
N PHE A 64 -1.65 -13.26 9.88
CA PHE A 64 -0.48 -12.77 10.61
C PHE A 64 -0.84 -12.50 12.07
N ILE A 65 0.11 -12.80 12.98
CA ILE A 65 0.01 -12.47 14.40
C ILE A 65 0.82 -11.21 14.64
N GLY A 66 0.20 -10.13 15.11
CA GLY A 66 0.89 -8.87 15.36
C GLY A 66 0.21 -7.68 14.69
N THR A 67 0.92 -6.57 14.62
CA THR A 67 0.45 -5.35 13.95
C THR A 67 1.16 -5.21 12.60
N VAL A 68 0.40 -5.03 11.53
CA VAL A 68 0.93 -4.74 10.20
C VAL A 68 0.44 -3.37 9.77
N THR A 69 1.37 -2.47 9.49
CA THR A 69 1.08 -1.14 8.93
C THR A 69 1.64 -1.05 7.53
N LEU A 70 0.84 -0.56 6.59
CA LEU A 70 1.23 -0.35 5.20
C LEU A 70 1.08 1.13 4.86
N VAL A 71 2.12 1.75 4.32
CA VAL A 71 2.05 3.07 3.70
C VAL A 71 2.20 2.87 2.20
N GLU A 72 1.15 3.14 1.43
CA GLU A 72 1.15 2.93 -0.02
C GLU A 72 0.94 4.26 -0.76
N GLY A 73 1.73 4.47 -1.82
CA GLY A 73 1.68 5.63 -2.70
C GLY A 73 1.84 5.23 -4.17
N SER A 74 1.85 6.22 -5.07
CA SER A 74 2.04 5.97 -6.51
C SER A 74 3.45 5.51 -6.87
N ASP A 75 4.44 5.82 -6.02
CA ASP A 75 5.87 5.60 -6.22
C ASP A 75 6.43 4.41 -5.42
N GLY A 76 5.65 3.84 -4.49
CA GLY A 76 6.12 2.73 -3.68
C GLY A 76 5.17 2.32 -2.56
N ALA A 77 5.66 1.38 -1.75
CA ALA A 77 5.00 0.89 -0.55
C ALA A 77 6.03 0.68 0.57
N HIS A 78 5.64 0.99 1.81
CA HIS A 78 6.41 0.70 3.01
C HIS A 78 5.56 -0.13 3.96
N LEU A 79 5.99 -1.35 4.27
CA LEU A 79 5.32 -2.25 5.20
C LEU A 79 6.15 -2.38 6.47
N THR A 80 5.50 -2.20 7.60
CA THR A 80 6.07 -2.50 8.92
C THR A 80 5.25 -3.60 9.57
N TYR A 81 5.94 -4.63 10.06
CA TYR A 81 5.35 -5.68 10.87
C TYR A 81 6.00 -5.69 12.25
N ALA A 82 5.19 -5.78 13.30
CA ALA A 82 5.66 -5.88 14.67
C ALA A 82 4.91 -6.99 15.42
N ASP A 83 5.66 -7.92 16.00
CA ASP A 83 5.15 -8.91 16.94
C ASP A 83 5.85 -8.78 18.29
N ALA A 84 5.12 -8.21 19.25
CA ALA A 84 5.61 -8.02 20.61
C ALA A 84 5.88 -9.35 21.35
N SER A 85 5.22 -10.44 20.96
CA SER A 85 5.39 -11.76 21.59
C SER A 85 6.76 -12.35 21.24
N LEU A 86 7.23 -12.06 20.03
CA LEU A 86 8.52 -12.51 19.50
C LEU A 86 9.62 -11.44 19.63
N SER A 87 9.26 -10.22 20.07
CA SER A 87 10.13 -9.03 20.02
C SER A 87 10.65 -8.72 18.61
N LEU A 88 9.94 -9.17 17.58
CA LEU A 88 10.35 -9.08 16.19
C LEU A 88 9.75 -7.82 15.56
N THR A 89 10.57 -7.06 14.84
CA THR A 89 10.11 -5.98 13.96
C THR A 89 10.74 -6.13 12.59
N LEU A 90 9.92 -6.13 11.54
CA LEU A 90 10.34 -6.19 10.15
C LEU A 90 9.90 -4.92 9.43
N GLY A 91 10.81 -4.36 8.63
CA GLY A 91 10.51 -3.28 7.69
C GLY A 91 10.76 -3.74 6.26
N TYR A 92 9.84 -3.41 5.36
CA TYR A 92 9.93 -3.65 3.93
C TYR A 92 9.68 -2.35 3.17
N ASP A 93 10.66 -1.92 2.40
CA ASP A 93 10.64 -0.71 1.57
C ASP A 93 10.66 -1.09 0.10
N CYS A 94 9.59 -0.75 -0.63
CA CYS A 94 9.45 -1.05 -2.05
C CYS A 94 9.34 0.23 -2.87
N THR A 95 10.13 0.30 -3.96
CA THR A 95 10.01 1.36 -4.96
C THR A 95 9.39 0.80 -6.23
N PHE A 96 8.40 1.50 -6.79
CA PHE A 96 7.71 1.10 -8.02
C PHE A 96 8.40 1.67 -9.25
N SER A 97 8.74 0.80 -10.20
CA SER A 97 9.30 1.19 -11.48
C SER A 97 8.89 0.22 -12.57
N SER A 98 8.30 0.74 -13.65
CA SER A 98 7.99 -0.04 -14.86
C SER A 98 7.15 -1.30 -14.61
N GLY A 99 6.20 -1.24 -13.66
CA GLY A 99 5.35 -2.38 -13.28
C GLY A 99 6.01 -3.41 -12.36
N GLN A 100 7.22 -3.13 -11.88
CA GLN A 100 7.93 -3.93 -10.88
C GLN A 100 8.10 -3.16 -9.59
N ALA A 101 8.11 -3.88 -8.47
CA ALA A 101 8.49 -3.37 -7.17
C ALA A 101 9.88 -3.90 -6.82
N ILE A 102 10.79 -2.98 -6.51
CA ILE A 102 12.13 -3.32 -6.00
C ILE A 102 12.06 -3.13 -4.49
N CYS A 103 12.02 -4.24 -3.77
CA CYS A 103 11.81 -4.27 -2.33
C CYS A 103 13.10 -4.58 -1.60
N SER A 104 13.37 -3.85 -0.53
CA SER A 104 14.42 -4.17 0.43
C SER A 104 13.82 -4.29 1.82
N GLY A 105 14.23 -5.31 2.58
CA GLY A 105 13.82 -5.44 3.97
C GLY A 105 14.98 -5.48 4.92
N VAL A 106 14.70 -5.15 6.18
CA VAL A 106 15.66 -5.22 7.29
C VAL A 106 15.01 -5.99 8.43
N GLU A 107 15.68 -7.06 8.85
CA GLU A 107 15.36 -7.75 10.10
C GLU A 107 16.10 -7.06 11.24
N ASN A 108 15.36 -6.40 12.14
CA ASN A 108 15.98 -5.49 13.13
C ASN A 108 16.86 -6.20 14.18
N ASP A 109 16.68 -7.50 14.40
CA ASP A 109 17.46 -8.24 15.40
C ASP A 109 18.87 -8.60 14.90
N GLU A 110 19.02 -8.91 13.61
CA GLU A 110 20.31 -9.31 13.03
C GLU A 110 20.89 -8.25 12.06
N GLY A 111 20.11 -7.22 11.72
CA GLY A 111 20.48 -6.19 10.74
C GLY A 111 20.64 -6.75 9.32
N ILE A 112 20.08 -7.93 9.04
CA ILE A 112 20.19 -8.57 7.73
C ILE A 112 19.33 -7.79 6.74
N THR A 113 19.98 -7.33 5.68
CA THR A 113 19.33 -6.69 4.55
C THR A 113 19.19 -7.67 3.40
N PHE A 114 18.01 -7.75 2.80
CA PHE A 114 17.80 -8.45 1.54
C PHE A 114 17.16 -7.51 0.53
N THR A 115 17.28 -7.87 -0.75
CA THR A 115 16.66 -7.14 -1.85
C THR A 115 16.06 -8.13 -2.80
N GLU A 116 14.81 -7.89 -3.16
CA GLU A 116 14.04 -8.68 -4.10
C GLU A 116 13.38 -7.76 -5.13
N THR A 117 13.10 -8.30 -6.30
CA THR A 117 12.33 -7.61 -7.33
C THR A 117 11.16 -8.49 -7.70
N GLU A 118 9.95 -7.94 -7.59
CA GLU A 118 8.71 -8.65 -7.90
C GLU A 118 7.82 -7.83 -8.85
N ALA A 119 6.86 -8.49 -9.48
CA ALA A 119 5.84 -7.81 -10.27
C ALA A 119 4.83 -7.16 -9.32
N ILE A 120 4.40 -5.93 -9.63
CA ILE A 120 3.35 -5.28 -8.82
C ILE A 120 2.04 -6.04 -9.05
N SER A 121 1.60 -6.76 -8.01
CA SER A 121 0.35 -7.52 -7.99
C SER A 121 -0.50 -7.06 -6.83
N SER A 122 -1.41 -6.12 -7.09
CA SER A 122 -2.38 -5.69 -6.10
C SER A 122 -3.57 -6.67 -6.03
N PHE A 123 -4.15 -6.83 -4.85
CA PHE A 123 -5.35 -7.64 -4.67
C PHE A 123 -6.41 -6.93 -3.84
N ALA A 124 -7.64 -7.44 -3.96
CA ALA A 124 -8.79 -6.86 -3.27
C ALA A 124 -8.70 -7.11 -1.76
N VAL A 125 -8.78 -6.03 -1.00
CA VAL A 125 -8.78 -6.00 0.47
C VAL A 125 -10.10 -5.41 0.94
N ALA A 126 -10.71 -6.02 1.96
CA ALA A 126 -11.94 -5.49 2.54
C ALA A 126 -11.64 -4.22 3.31
N LEU A 127 -12.40 -3.15 3.08
CA LEU A 127 -12.30 -1.96 3.90
C LEU A 127 -13.03 -2.23 5.23
N GLY A 128 -12.30 -2.05 6.33
CA GLY A 128 -12.92 -2.09 7.65
C GLY A 128 -13.85 -0.89 7.85
N THR A 129 -14.69 -0.96 8.89
CA THR A 129 -15.69 0.08 9.19
C THR A 129 -15.10 1.35 9.79
N ALA A 130 -13.78 1.44 9.92
CA ALA A 130 -13.10 2.62 10.45
C ALA A 130 -13.28 3.80 9.49
N THR A 131 -14.10 4.76 9.91
CA THR A 131 -14.26 6.04 9.24
C THR A 131 -12.92 6.77 9.30
N ALA A 132 -12.30 7.06 8.14
CA ALA A 132 -11.05 7.82 8.08
C ALA A 132 -11.18 9.07 8.96
N ALA A 133 -10.31 9.20 9.96
CA ALA A 133 -10.27 10.41 10.79
C ALA A 133 -9.93 11.57 9.85
N GLY A 134 -10.91 12.43 9.57
CA GLY A 134 -10.74 13.56 8.67
C GLY A 134 -9.54 14.38 9.12
N ALA A 135 -8.53 14.48 8.25
CA ALA A 135 -7.34 15.29 8.46
C ALA A 135 -7.78 16.74 8.73
N SER A 136 -7.85 17.11 10.00
CA SER A 136 -8.09 18.49 10.40
C SER A 136 -6.77 19.22 10.24
N ALA A 137 -6.58 19.86 9.10
CA ALA A 137 -5.46 20.75 8.83
C ALA A 137 -5.50 21.93 9.82
N THR A 138 -4.87 21.75 10.99
CA THR A 138 -4.65 22.84 11.93
C THR A 138 -3.44 23.63 11.46
N GLY A 139 -3.67 24.57 10.56
CA GLY A 139 -2.68 25.57 10.19
C GLY A 139 -2.32 26.42 11.41
N THR A 140 -1.20 26.12 12.06
CA THR A 140 -0.60 26.98 13.08
C THR A 140 0.40 27.90 12.40
N GLY A 141 -0.01 29.16 12.22
CA GLY A 141 0.87 30.24 11.77
C GLY A 141 1.79 30.75 12.88
N SER A 142 2.95 31.26 12.44
CA SER A 142 3.94 32.09 13.15
C SER A 142 4.78 31.36 14.21
N SER A 143 6.12 31.42 14.20
CA SER A 143 6.92 32.64 14.16
C SER A 143 8.36 32.36 13.73
N SER A 144 8.90 33.20 12.84
CA SER A 144 10.31 33.25 12.46
C SER A 144 11.20 33.68 13.62
N SER A 145 12.15 32.82 14.01
CA SER A 145 13.31 33.22 14.81
C SER A 145 14.56 33.12 13.95
N GLN A 146 15.08 34.27 13.53
CA GLN A 146 16.41 34.39 12.92
C GLN A 146 17.47 33.93 13.92
N VAL A 147 18.21 32.89 13.57
CA VAL A 147 19.50 32.57 14.20
C VAL A 147 20.59 32.98 13.22
N SER A 148 21.29 34.07 13.54
CA SER A 148 22.58 34.41 12.95
C SER A 148 23.65 33.54 13.62
N GLY A 149 24.29 32.69 12.85
CA GLY A 149 25.48 31.93 13.24
C GLY A 149 26.45 31.90 12.06
N SER A 150 27.42 32.81 12.07
CA SER A 150 28.59 32.79 11.22
C SER A 150 29.52 31.68 11.69
N GLU A 151 30.00 30.80 10.81
CA GLU A 151 31.32 30.19 10.98
C GLU A 151 31.86 29.60 9.68
N SER A 152 33.16 29.85 9.51
CA SER A 152 34.02 29.67 8.34
C SER A 152 34.67 28.29 8.39
N GLY A 153 34.84 27.63 7.24
CA GLY A 153 35.56 26.36 7.20
C GLY A 153 35.68 25.74 5.81
N SER A 154 36.63 26.25 5.02
CA SER A 154 37.10 25.61 3.78
C SER A 154 37.73 24.25 4.03
N ALA A 155 37.33 23.24 3.25
CA ALA A 155 38.22 22.15 2.82
C ALA A 155 37.65 21.46 1.56
N ALA A 156 38.32 21.66 0.42
CA ALA A 156 38.27 20.74 -0.71
C ALA A 156 39.14 19.50 -0.38
N PRO A 157 38.80 18.30 -0.89
CA PRO A 157 39.69 17.73 -1.91
C PRO A 157 39.00 16.90 -3.02
N THR A 158 39.55 17.11 -4.22
CA THR A 158 40.06 16.11 -5.18
C THR A 158 39.12 15.18 -5.95
N GLN A 159 39.00 15.49 -7.25
CA GLN A 159 38.63 14.59 -8.33
C GLN A 159 39.64 13.44 -8.51
N THR A 160 39.13 12.23 -8.75
CA THR A 160 39.72 11.19 -9.61
C THR A 160 38.52 10.37 -10.08
N GLY A 161 38.21 10.14 -11.36
CA GLY A 161 39.04 10.03 -12.54
C GLY A 161 38.71 8.67 -13.18
N SER A 162 37.73 8.70 -14.09
CA SER A 162 37.47 7.83 -15.26
C SER A 162 37.93 6.36 -15.29
N SER A 163 37.04 5.45 -15.70
CA SER A 163 37.12 4.84 -17.06
C SER A 163 35.95 3.89 -17.38
N ASN A 164 35.52 4.01 -18.63
CA ASN A 164 34.59 3.21 -19.42
C ASN A 164 34.71 1.68 -19.26
N SER A 165 33.58 0.99 -19.47
CA SER A 165 33.51 -0.08 -20.48
C SER A 165 32.06 -0.30 -20.92
N SER A 166 31.80 0.00 -22.19
CA SER A 166 30.64 -0.39 -22.97
C SER A 166 30.68 -1.90 -23.24
N LEU A 167 29.53 -2.60 -23.25
CA LEU A 167 29.02 -3.42 -24.36
C LEU A 167 27.93 -4.42 -23.93
N ASN A 168 26.78 -4.30 -24.58
CA ASN A 168 25.86 -5.32 -25.12
C ASN A 168 25.91 -6.74 -24.55
N LEU A 169 24.74 -7.27 -24.16
CA LEU A 169 24.11 -8.34 -24.94
C LEU A 169 22.59 -8.44 -24.70
N VAL A 170 21.94 -8.85 -25.77
CA VAL A 170 20.51 -9.02 -26.03
C VAL A 170 19.96 -10.25 -25.29
N ALA A 171 18.77 -10.14 -24.71
CA ALA A 171 17.88 -11.29 -24.53
C ALA A 171 16.43 -10.84 -24.77
N ALA A 172 16.00 -10.98 -26.02
CA ALA A 172 14.59 -11.00 -26.38
C ALA A 172 14.02 -12.36 -25.98
N SER A 173 12.95 -12.39 -25.18
CA SER A 173 12.14 -13.59 -24.98
C SER A 173 10.76 -13.33 -25.54
N SER A 174 10.53 -13.93 -26.70
CA SER A 174 9.26 -14.09 -27.39
C SER A 174 8.31 -14.95 -26.57
N VAL A 175 7.16 -14.41 -26.15
CA VAL A 175 6.00 -15.22 -25.73
C VAL A 175 5.01 -15.25 -26.88
N SER A 176 4.85 -16.46 -27.40
CA SER A 176 4.06 -16.81 -28.58
C SER A 176 2.56 -16.64 -28.36
N LEU A 177 1.90 -16.11 -29.38
CA LEU A 177 0.45 -16.23 -29.59
C LEU A 177 0.05 -17.69 -29.80
N LEU A 178 -0.84 -18.19 -28.94
CA LEU A 178 -1.87 -19.20 -29.21
C LEU A 178 -3.09 -18.69 -28.38
N GLY A 179 -4.23 -18.27 -28.90
CA GLY A 179 -4.92 -18.68 -30.12
C GLY A 179 -6.00 -19.71 -29.80
N VAL A 180 -7.13 -19.31 -29.19
CA VAL A 180 -8.45 -20.00 -29.24
C VAL A 180 -9.52 -18.92 -28.96
N VAL A 181 -10.14 -18.27 -29.96
CA VAL A 181 -11.32 -18.73 -30.74
C VAL A 181 -12.47 -19.26 -29.87
N GLY A 182 -13.38 -18.35 -29.52
CA GLY A 182 -14.83 -18.52 -29.63
C GLY A 182 -15.53 -19.67 -28.90
N LEU A 183 -16.48 -19.31 -28.03
CA LEU A 183 -17.82 -19.88 -28.09
C LEU A 183 -18.84 -18.90 -27.50
N VAL A 184 -19.43 -18.11 -28.40
CA VAL A 184 -20.75 -17.52 -28.18
C VAL A 184 -21.74 -18.69 -28.20
N LEU A 185 -22.47 -18.91 -27.11
CA LEU A 185 -23.69 -19.71 -27.14
C LEU A 185 -24.75 -19.03 -26.29
N SER A 186 -25.55 -18.27 -27.02
CA SER A 186 -26.90 -17.85 -26.70
C SER A 186 -27.82 -19.07 -26.47
N PHE A 187 -28.93 -18.82 -25.76
CA PHE A 187 -30.16 -19.62 -25.61
C PHE A 187 -30.12 -20.73 -24.55
N LEU A 188 -30.74 -20.48 -23.40
CA LEU A 188 -32.19 -20.72 -23.19
C LEU A 188 -32.76 -19.71 -22.18
#